data_AF-A0A9D4PTK9-F1
#
_entry.id   AF-A0A9D4PTK9-F1
#
_cell.length_a   1.000
_cell.length_b   1.000
_cell.length_c   1.000
_cell.angle_alpha   90.00
_cell.angle_beta   90.00
_cell.angle_gamma   90.00
#
_symmetry.space_group_name_H-M   'P 1'
#
loop_
_entity.id
_entity.type
_entity.pdbx_description
1 polymer ?
#
loop_
_entity_poly.entity_id
_entity_poly.type
_entity_poly.pdbx_seq_one_letter_code
_entity_poly.pdbx_strand_id
1 'polypeptide(L)'
;MEDRDTRRPGKPRKAPDEQKKKCARVSPVDRCRIIDVHRRGGDLKVLSETLGINIKTVRSIAATDRDTAKTRGGSSKKFGPDVVDALQQIVQENPSFTLEQIKRALKEEMPNIELLTQRPVDGNRADVKQLRRRYAQWLQSEGTTLTRYYIDETNFNVWCSRSF
;
A
#
# COMPACT_ATOMS: atom_id res chain seq x y z
N MET A 1 25.79 48.32 16.35
CA MET A 1 26.16 47.10 17.08
C MET A 1 24.93 46.73 17.89
N GLU A 2 24.22 45.63 17.67
CA GLU A 2 24.66 44.27 17.36
C GLU A 2 23.56 43.52 16.59
N ASP A 3 23.93 42.81 15.52
CA ASP A 3 23.10 41.83 14.80
C ASP A 3 23.03 40.53 15.61
N ARG A 4 21.82 40.04 15.94
CA ARG A 4 21.64 38.69 16.52
C ARG A 4 21.22 37.70 15.45
N ASP A 5 22.21 37.07 14.81
CA ASP A 5 22.02 35.87 13.99
C ASP A 5 21.62 34.70 14.90
N THR A 6 20.37 34.24 14.79
CA THR A 6 19.81 33.12 15.56
C THR A 6 19.64 31.86 14.72
N ARG A 7 20.58 31.57 13.82
CA ARG A 7 20.64 30.27 13.14
C ARG A 7 20.94 29.15 14.14
N ARG A 8 19.94 28.30 14.42
CA ARG A 8 20.11 27.05 15.17
C ARG A 8 21.25 26.23 14.54
N PRO A 9 22.24 25.75 15.32
CA PRO A 9 23.27 24.89 14.79
C PRO A 9 22.63 23.60 14.24
N GLY A 10 22.94 23.29 12.98
CA GLY A 10 22.46 22.10 12.30
C GLY A 10 22.88 20.84 13.05
N LYS A 11 21.97 19.88 13.17
CA LYS A 11 22.21 18.58 13.82
C LYS A 11 23.40 17.89 13.13
N PRO A 12 24.40 17.39 13.88
CA PRO A 12 25.56 16.73 13.28
C PRO A 12 25.12 15.52 12.45
N ARG A 13 25.72 15.36 11.26
CA ARG A 13 25.50 14.18 10.41
C ARG A 13 26.06 12.95 11.14
N LYS A 14 25.24 11.91 11.30
CA LYS A 14 25.62 10.64 11.94
C LYS A 14 26.80 10.00 11.19
N ALA A 15 27.76 9.46 11.95
CA ALA A 15 28.97 8.81 11.43
C ALA A 15 28.63 7.60 10.53
N PRO A 16 29.49 7.26 9.54
CA PRO A 16 29.20 6.26 8.51
C PRO A 16 29.05 4.81 9.01
N ASP A 17 29.40 4.53 10.28
CA ASP A 17 29.32 3.19 10.86
C ASP A 17 27.98 2.89 11.56
N GLU A 18 27.07 3.86 11.62
CA GLU A 18 25.68 3.62 12.06
C GLU A 18 24.85 3.05 10.90
N GLN A 19 25.36 1.99 10.27
CA GLN A 19 24.64 1.24 9.25
C GLN A 19 23.37 0.66 9.90
N LYS A 20 22.20 1.17 9.50
CA LYS A 20 20.91 0.66 9.97
C LYS A 20 20.88 -0.85 9.77
N LYS A 21 20.91 -1.61 10.88
CA LYS A 21 20.74 -3.07 10.87
C LYS A 21 19.49 -3.37 10.02
N LYS A 22 19.68 -4.11 8.92
CA LYS A 22 18.58 -4.50 8.03
C LYS A 22 17.49 -5.17 8.87
N CYS A 23 16.22 -4.88 8.57
CA CYS A 23 15.07 -5.50 9.23
C CYS A 23 15.00 -6.99 8.87
N ALA A 24 15.80 -7.82 9.54
CA ALA A 24 15.69 -9.27 9.48
C ALA A 24 14.37 -9.70 10.11
N ARG A 25 13.74 -10.73 9.53
CA ARG A 25 12.52 -11.32 10.12
C ARG A 25 12.93 -12.04 11.41
N VAL A 26 12.25 -11.71 12.51
CA VAL A 26 12.42 -12.45 13.77
C VAL A 26 11.93 -13.88 13.54
N SER A 27 12.75 -14.86 13.96
CA SER A 27 12.43 -16.28 13.86
C SER A 27 11.12 -16.61 14.61
N PRO A 28 10.27 -17.52 14.09
CA PRO A 28 9.06 -17.96 14.81
C PRO A 28 9.35 -18.44 16.24
N VAL A 29 10.48 -19.13 16.46
CA VAL A 29 10.88 -19.62 17.78
C VAL A 29 11.13 -18.46 18.75
N ASP A 30 11.81 -17.41 18.29
CA ASP A 30 12.07 -16.23 19.11
C ASP A 30 10.80 -15.42 19.36
N ARG A 31 9.85 -15.42 18.41
CA ARG A 31 8.52 -14.83 18.62
C ARG A 31 7.75 -15.56 19.73
N CYS A 32 7.76 -16.89 19.73
CA CYS A 32 7.14 -17.68 20.80
C CYS A 32 7.76 -17.36 22.16
N ARG A 33 9.10 -17.30 22.25
CA ARG A 33 9.81 -16.93 23.49
C ARG A 33 9.40 -15.54 24.00
N ILE A 34 9.27 -14.56 23.11
CA ILE A 34 8.80 -13.20 23.45
C ILE A 34 7.38 -13.23 23.99
N ILE A 35 6.49 -13.99 23.36
CA ILE A 35 5.09 -14.15 23.77
C ILE A 35 4.99 -14.83 25.14
N ASP A 36 5.73 -15.92 25.35
CA ASP A 36 5.70 -16.68 26.60
C ASP A 36 6.17 -15.83 27.78
N VAL A 37 7.27 -15.06 27.62
CA VAL A 37 7.76 -14.14 28.64
C VAL A 37 6.75 -13.03 28.91
N HIS A 38 6.11 -12.50 27.86
CA HIS A 38 5.09 -11.47 28.02
C HIS A 38 3.86 -11.98 28.79
N ARG A 39 3.36 -13.17 28.46
CA ARG A 39 2.22 -13.80 29.14
C ARG A 39 2.51 -14.10 30.62
N ARG A 40 3.77 -14.40 30.95
CA ARG A 40 4.23 -14.60 32.34
C ARG A 40 4.52 -13.28 33.08
N GLY A 41 4.38 -12.13 32.42
CA GLY A 41 4.67 -10.82 33.01
C GLY A 41 6.16 -10.51 33.20
N GLY A 42 7.05 -11.21 32.48
CA GLY A 42 8.50 -11.03 32.60
C GLY A 42 9.04 -9.80 31.88
N ASP A 43 10.31 -9.46 32.13
CA ASP A 43 10.94 -8.26 31.56
C ASP A 43 11.41 -8.48 30.12
N LEU A 44 10.76 -7.78 29.19
CA LEU A 44 11.06 -7.79 27.76
C LEU A 44 12.38 -7.10 27.41
N LYS A 45 12.91 -6.23 28.28
CA LYS A 45 14.19 -5.54 28.04
C LYS A 45 15.36 -6.52 28.12
N VAL A 46 15.40 -7.32 29.17
CA VAL A 46 16.41 -8.39 29.36
C VAL A 46 16.36 -9.38 28.19
N LEU A 47 15.17 -9.76 27.75
CA LEU A 47 15.00 -10.66 26.62
C LEU A 47 15.49 -10.04 25.30
N SER A 48 15.29 -8.73 25.11
CA SER A 48 15.75 -8.02 23.91
C SER A 48 17.28 -7.99 23.80
N GLU A 49 17.97 -7.82 24.93
CA GLU A 49 19.43 -7.85 25.02
C GLU A 49 19.97 -9.26 24.76
N THR A 50 19.31 -10.28 25.32
CA THR A 50 19.66 -11.70 25.16
C THR A 50 19.50 -12.18 23.71
N LEU A 51 18.40 -11.80 23.05
CA LEU A 51 18.12 -12.19 21.65
C LEU A 51 18.76 -11.25 20.61
N GLY A 52 19.34 -10.12 21.04
CA GLY A 52 19.88 -9.11 20.14
C GLY A 52 18.84 -8.42 19.24
N ILE A 53 17.56 -8.45 19.63
CA ILE A 53 16.43 -7.88 18.88
C ILE A 53 16.12 -6.48 19.42
N ASN A 54 15.77 -5.53 18.55
CA ASN A 54 15.36 -4.20 19.00
C ASN A 54 14.15 -4.28 19.94
N ILE A 55 14.26 -3.66 21.13
CA ILE A 55 13.20 -3.62 22.15
C ILE A 55 11.84 -3.16 21.60
N LYS A 56 11.81 -2.25 20.62
CA LYS A 56 10.56 -1.81 19.97
C LYS A 56 9.88 -2.97 19.23
N THR A 57 10.68 -3.78 18.53
CA THR A 57 10.20 -4.97 17.81
C THR A 57 9.70 -6.02 18.81
N VAL A 58 10.42 -6.27 19.90
CA VAL A 58 10.00 -7.19 20.96
C VAL A 58 8.66 -6.78 21.55
N ARG A 59 8.49 -5.51 21.94
CA ARG A 59 7.23 -4.97 22.46
C ARG A 59 6.09 -5.07 21.46
N SER A 60 6.35 -4.77 20.18
CA SER A 60 5.35 -4.89 19.12
C SER A 60 4.90 -6.34 18.92
N ILE A 61 5.82 -7.30 18.99
CA ILE A 61 5.52 -8.74 18.88
C ILE A 61 4.68 -9.19 20.08
N ALA A 62 5.12 -8.85 21.29
CA ALA A 62 4.42 -9.14 22.54
C ALA A 62 2.98 -8.61 22.54
N ALA A 63 2.79 -7.34 22.14
CA ALA A 63 1.46 -6.72 22.06
C ALA A 63 0.58 -7.32 20.96
N THR A 64 1.17 -7.86 19.89
CA THR A 64 0.40 -8.47 18.78
C THR A 64 -0.03 -9.91 19.10
N ASP A 65 0.68 -10.59 20.02
CA ASP A 65 0.44 -11.96 20.46
C ASP A 65 0.28 -12.97 19.31
N ARG A 66 1.15 -12.87 18.30
CA ARG A 66 1.19 -13.79 17.15
C ARG A 66 2.54 -14.48 17.04
N ASP A 67 2.54 -15.80 17.09
CA ASP A 67 3.69 -16.67 16.90
C ASP A 67 4.30 -16.55 15.49
N THR A 68 3.48 -16.28 14.50
CA THR A 68 3.87 -16.16 13.09
C THR A 68 3.85 -14.72 12.60
N ALA A 69 4.81 -14.37 11.74
CA ALA A 69 4.80 -13.09 11.06
C ALA A 69 3.75 -13.11 9.94
N LYS A 70 2.96 -12.04 9.84
CA LYS A 70 2.06 -11.87 8.69
C LYS A 70 2.86 -11.88 7.39
N THR A 71 2.33 -12.55 6.37
CA THR A 71 2.81 -12.39 5.01
C THR A 71 2.71 -10.90 4.64
N ARG A 72 3.71 -10.41 3.90
CA ARG A 72 3.60 -9.07 3.32
C ARG A 72 2.44 -9.09 2.32
N GLY A 73 1.75 -7.96 2.19
CA GLY A 73 0.73 -7.79 1.17
C GLY A 73 1.28 -8.22 -0.19
N GLY A 74 0.54 -9.10 -0.87
CA GLY A 74 0.83 -9.58 -2.21
C GLY A 74 -0.23 -9.10 -3.18
N SER A 75 0.10 -9.08 -4.46
CA SER A 75 -0.91 -8.86 -5.51
C SER A 75 -1.84 -10.06 -5.54
N SER A 76 -3.15 -9.85 -5.42
CA SER A 76 -4.11 -10.91 -5.70
C SER A 76 -3.99 -11.25 -7.19
N LYS A 77 -3.77 -12.53 -7.51
CA LYS A 77 -3.87 -12.99 -8.90
C LYS A 77 -5.31 -12.73 -9.35
N LYS A 78 -5.49 -11.80 -10.29
CA LYS A 78 -6.83 -11.38 -10.75
C LYS A 78 -7.54 -12.49 -11.54
N PHE A 79 -6.80 -13.43 -12.10
CA PHE A 79 -7.30 -14.54 -12.89
C PHE A 79 -6.73 -15.85 -12.37
N GLY A 80 -7.57 -16.88 -12.32
CA GLY A 80 -7.17 -18.25 -12.06
C GLY A 80 -6.41 -18.84 -13.26
N PRO A 81 -5.71 -19.99 -13.09
CA PRO A 81 -4.97 -20.63 -14.17
C PRO A 81 -5.86 -20.93 -15.39
N ASP A 82 -7.07 -21.41 -15.17
CA ASP A 82 -8.01 -21.77 -16.24
C ASP A 82 -8.35 -20.58 -17.17
N VAL A 83 -8.49 -19.38 -16.60
CA VAL A 83 -8.75 -18.16 -17.37
C VAL A 83 -7.53 -17.75 -18.19
N VAL A 84 -6.33 -17.96 -17.65
CA VAL A 84 -5.08 -17.66 -18.34
C VAL A 84 -4.90 -18.59 -19.53
N ASP A 85 -5.21 -19.88 -19.37
CA ASP A 85 -5.13 -20.88 -20.44
C ASP A 85 -6.12 -20.55 -21.57
N ALA A 86 -7.37 -20.22 -21.25
CA ALA A 86 -8.37 -19.79 -22.23
C ALA A 86 -7.93 -18.51 -22.98
N LEU A 87 -7.41 -17.51 -22.27
CA LEU A 87 -6.86 -16.30 -22.88
C LEU A 87 -5.70 -16.61 -23.83
N GLN A 88 -4.83 -17.54 -23.45
CA GLN A 88 -3.70 -17.93 -24.27
C GLN A 88 -4.16 -18.62 -25.56
N GLN A 89 -5.16 -19.49 -25.48
CA GLN A 89 -5.78 -20.12 -26.64
C GLN A 89 -6.41 -19.10 -27.59
N ILE A 90 -7.24 -18.18 -27.08
CA ILE A 90 -7.89 -17.13 -27.89
C ILE A 90 -6.86 -16.28 -28.66
N VAL A 91 -5.76 -15.90 -27.99
CA VAL A 91 -4.69 -15.11 -28.60
C VAL A 91 -3.90 -15.92 -29.63
N GLN A 92 -3.69 -17.21 -29.40
CA GLN A 92 -3.01 -18.09 -30.35
C GLN A 92 -3.83 -18.32 -31.62
N GLU A 93 -5.14 -18.52 -31.48
CA GLU A 93 -6.05 -18.72 -32.61
C GLU A 93 -6.27 -17.42 -33.41
N ASN A 94 -6.30 -16.27 -32.73
CA ASN A 94 -6.60 -14.98 -33.34
C ASN A 94 -5.65 -13.88 -32.84
N PRO A 95 -4.40 -13.83 -33.35
CA PRO A 95 -3.38 -12.89 -32.87
C PRO A 95 -3.70 -11.42 -33.20
N SER A 96 -4.64 -11.16 -34.11
CA SER A 96 -5.06 -9.81 -34.51
C SER A 96 -6.24 -9.27 -33.70
N PHE A 97 -6.77 -10.01 -32.73
CA PHE A 97 -7.89 -9.55 -31.93
C PHE A 97 -7.56 -8.34 -31.07
N THR A 98 -8.48 -7.38 -31.03
CA THR A 98 -8.44 -6.28 -30.07
C THR A 98 -8.81 -6.77 -28.67
N LEU A 99 -8.46 -5.99 -27.64
CA LEU A 99 -8.81 -6.34 -26.25
C LEU A 99 -10.31 -6.50 -26.02
N GLU A 100 -11.16 -5.74 -26.74
CA GLU A 100 -12.62 -5.90 -26.67
C GLU A 100 -13.07 -7.22 -27.30
N GLN A 101 -12.45 -7.61 -28.41
CA GLN A 101 -12.74 -8.89 -29.07
C GLN A 101 -12.29 -10.07 -28.23
N ILE A 102 -11.10 -10.01 -27.62
CA ILE A 102 -10.61 -11.03 -26.67
C ILE A 102 -11.56 -11.14 -25.47
N LYS A 103 -11.98 -10.00 -24.91
CA LYS A 103 -12.94 -9.96 -23.80
C LYS A 103 -14.28 -10.61 -24.17
N ARG A 104 -14.76 -10.39 -25.40
CA ARG A 104 -16.00 -10.99 -25.91
C ARG A 104 -15.84 -12.49 -26.12
N ALA A 105 -14.76 -12.94 -26.74
CA ALA A 105 -14.46 -14.36 -26.94
C ALA A 105 -14.34 -15.11 -25.60
N LEU A 106 -13.63 -14.52 -24.63
CA LEU A 106 -13.55 -15.07 -23.28
C LEU A 106 -14.92 -15.09 -22.57
N LYS A 107 -15.75 -14.07 -22.87
CA LYS A 107 -17.20 -13.99 -22.63
C LYS A 107 -17.94 -15.28 -22.98
N GLU A 108 -17.76 -15.67 -24.23
CA GLU A 108 -18.47 -16.75 -24.90
C GLU A 108 -17.98 -18.13 -24.42
N GLU A 109 -16.66 -18.27 -24.24
CA GLU A 109 -16.05 -19.51 -23.75
C GLU A 109 -16.33 -19.76 -22.27
N MET A 110 -16.29 -18.70 -21.44
CA MET A 110 -16.48 -18.78 -19.99
C MET A 110 -17.61 -17.84 -19.54
N PRO A 111 -18.90 -18.21 -19.66
CA PRO A 111 -20.02 -17.30 -19.39
C PRO A 111 -20.11 -16.81 -17.93
N ASN A 112 -19.54 -17.55 -16.98
CA ASN A 112 -19.53 -17.22 -15.55
C ASN A 112 -18.34 -16.35 -15.12
N ILE A 113 -17.48 -15.92 -16.04
CA ILE A 113 -16.31 -15.12 -15.68
C ILE A 113 -16.69 -13.66 -15.38
N GLU A 114 -16.42 -13.21 -14.16
CA GLU A 114 -16.59 -11.81 -13.76
C GLU A 114 -15.43 -10.96 -14.30
N LEU A 115 -15.52 -10.58 -15.58
CA LEU A 115 -14.63 -9.56 -16.13
C LEU A 115 -15.08 -8.20 -15.61
N LEU A 116 -14.17 -7.50 -14.93
CA LEU A 116 -14.34 -6.10 -14.53
C LEU A 116 -14.68 -5.27 -15.78
N THR A 117 -15.97 -5.05 -15.99
CA THR A 117 -16.51 -4.05 -16.90
C THR A 117 -16.79 -2.86 -16.02
N GLN A 118 -16.14 -1.72 -16.27
CA GLN A 118 -16.63 -0.48 -15.68
C GLN A 118 -18.00 -0.21 -16.29
N ARG A 119 -19.07 -0.54 -15.57
CA ARG A 119 -20.42 -0.23 -16.03
C ARG A 119 -20.74 1.19 -15.59
N PRO A 120 -21.43 2.00 -16.40
CA PRO A 120 -21.89 3.33 -15.99
C PRO A 120 -22.67 3.32 -14.66
N VAL A 121 -23.39 2.21 -14.37
CA VAL A 121 -24.09 2.00 -13.10
C VAL A 121 -23.16 1.90 -11.89
N ASP A 122 -21.93 1.41 -12.05
CA ASP A 122 -20.96 1.32 -10.96
C ASP A 122 -20.54 2.73 -10.49
N GLY A 123 -20.55 3.71 -11.41
CA GLY A 123 -20.37 5.12 -11.09
C GLY A 123 -21.56 5.77 -10.38
N ASN A 124 -22.73 5.10 -10.35
CA ASN A 124 -23.97 5.60 -9.74
C ASN A 124 -24.26 5.00 -8.36
N ARG A 125 -23.37 4.18 -7.82
CA ARG A 125 -23.46 3.66 -6.46
C ARG A 125 -23.52 4.79 -5.43
N ALA A 126 -24.21 4.55 -4.31
CA ALA A 126 -24.47 5.58 -3.30
C ALA A 126 -23.18 6.14 -2.65
N ASP A 127 -22.21 5.26 -2.40
CA ASP A 127 -20.87 5.61 -1.92
C ASP A 127 -20.10 6.49 -2.90
N VAL A 128 -20.10 6.12 -4.19
CA VAL A 128 -19.45 6.90 -5.26
C VAL A 128 -20.12 8.28 -5.43
N LYS A 129 -21.44 8.35 -5.37
CA LYS A 129 -22.19 9.62 -5.39
C LYS A 129 -21.86 10.50 -4.18
N GLN A 130 -21.73 9.91 -2.99
CA GLN A 130 -21.34 10.65 -1.79
C GLN A 130 -19.90 11.18 -1.91
N LEU A 131 -18.98 10.37 -2.46
CA LEU A 131 -17.60 10.78 -2.72
C LEU A 131 -17.53 11.95 -3.71
N ARG A 132 -18.29 11.87 -4.83
CA ARG A 132 -18.42 12.97 -5.80
C ARG A 132 -18.98 14.24 -5.16
N ARG A 133 -19.98 14.12 -4.29
CA ARG A 133 -20.55 15.27 -3.56
C ARG A 133 -19.53 15.91 -2.63
N ARG A 134 -18.79 15.13 -1.84
CA ARG A 134 -17.74 15.64 -0.95
C ARG A 134 -16.63 16.33 -1.74
N TYR A 135 -16.21 15.73 -2.85
CA TYR A 135 -15.22 16.32 -3.74
C TYR A 135 -15.70 17.64 -4.35
N ALA A 136 -16.96 17.71 -4.80
CA ALA A 136 -17.54 18.94 -5.33
C ALA A 136 -17.61 20.05 -4.27
N GLN A 137 -17.97 19.71 -3.03
CA GLN A 137 -17.97 20.67 -1.91
C GLN A 137 -16.56 21.20 -1.62
N TRP A 138 -15.56 20.31 -1.54
CA TRP A 138 -14.17 20.70 -1.37
C TRP A 138 -13.65 21.56 -2.54
N LEU A 139 -14.02 21.21 -3.77
CA LEU A 139 -13.63 21.96 -4.96
C LEU A 139 -14.18 23.39 -4.92
N GLN A 140 -15.43 23.56 -4.48
CA GLN A 140 -16.07 24.86 -4.32
C GLN A 140 -15.44 25.68 -3.19
N SER A 141 -15.06 25.07 -2.06
CA SER A 141 -14.50 25.79 -0.90
C SER A 141 -13.03 26.13 -1.04
N GLU A 142 -12.20 25.19 -1.49
CA GLU A 142 -10.74 25.30 -1.48
C GLU A 142 -10.16 25.19 -2.89
N GLY A 143 -10.61 24.20 -3.66
CA GLY A 143 -9.97 23.84 -4.94
C GLY A 143 -10.01 24.95 -5.99
N THR A 144 -11.01 25.84 -5.97
CA THR A 144 -11.13 26.97 -6.90
C THR A 144 -10.00 27.99 -6.76
N THR A 145 -9.36 28.06 -5.59
CA THR A 145 -8.22 28.96 -5.33
C THR A 145 -6.88 28.39 -5.79
N LEU A 146 -6.85 27.12 -6.19
CA LEU A 146 -5.65 26.38 -6.58
C LEU A 146 -5.54 26.30 -8.10
N THR A 147 -4.30 26.33 -8.62
CA THR A 147 -4.06 26.04 -10.04
C THR A 147 -4.21 24.55 -10.28
N ARG A 148 -5.06 24.18 -11.24
CA ARG A 148 -5.32 22.78 -11.61
C ARG A 148 -4.54 22.39 -12.85
N TYR A 149 -3.83 21.27 -12.77
CA TYR A 149 -3.27 20.56 -13.93
C TYR A 149 -3.96 19.21 -14.05
N TYR A 150 -4.42 18.89 -15.25
CA TYR A 150 -4.99 17.58 -15.57
C TYR A 150 -4.01 16.80 -16.44
N ILE A 151 -3.72 15.56 -16.05
CA ILE A 151 -2.80 14.65 -16.76
C ILE A 151 -3.63 13.49 -17.30
N ASP A 152 -3.88 13.48 -18.62
CA ASP A 152 -4.83 12.57 -19.25
C ASP A 152 -4.36 11.11 -19.23
N GLU A 153 -3.06 10.87 -19.40
CA GLU A 153 -2.46 9.53 -19.45
C GLU A 153 -2.63 8.75 -18.15
N THR A 154 -2.76 9.47 -17.03
CA THR A 154 -2.89 8.88 -15.69
C THR A 154 -4.23 9.16 -15.03
N ASN A 155 -5.11 9.93 -15.69
CA ASN A 155 -6.40 10.38 -15.15
C ASN A 155 -6.28 11.08 -13.78
N PHE A 156 -5.15 11.78 -13.54
CA PHE A 156 -4.90 12.49 -12.28
C PHE A 156 -5.16 13.99 -12.39
N ASN A 157 -5.76 14.53 -11.33
CA ASN A 157 -5.86 15.98 -11.10
C ASN A 157 -4.79 16.38 -10.09
N VAL A 158 -3.89 17.27 -10.49
CA VAL A 158 -2.88 17.87 -9.60
C VAL A 158 -3.33 19.28 -9.25
N TRP A 159 -3.39 19.58 -7.95
CA TRP A 159 -3.78 20.88 -7.43
C TRP A 159 -2.57 21.51 -6.74
N CYS A 160 -2.16 22.69 -7.22
CA CYS A 160 -0.99 23.40 -6.71
C CYS A 160 -1.40 24.74 -6.11
N SER A 161 -0.95 25.03 -4.89
CA SER A 161 -0.88 26.38 -4.34
C SER A 161 0.55 26.91 -4.48
N ARG A 162 0.68 28.21 -4.77
CA ARG A 162 1.96 28.90 -4.69
C ARG A 162 1.97 29.71 -3.40
N SER A 163 2.76 29.28 -2.42
CA SER A 163 3.08 30.11 -1.26
C SER A 163 4.25 31.04 -1.62
N PHE A 164 4.08 32.34 -1.42
CA PHE A 164 5.15 33.33 -1.53
C PHE A 164 5.96 33.41 -0.23
#